data_AF-A0A4R4W6L5-F1
#
_entry.id   AF-A0A4R4W6L5-F1
#
_cell.length_a   1.000
_cell.length_b   1.000
_cell.length_c   1.000
_cell.angle_alpha   90.00
_cell.angle_beta   90.00
_cell.angle_gamma   90.00
#
_symmetry.space_group_name_H-M   'P 1'
#
loop_
_entity.id
_entity.type
_entity.pdbx_description
1 polymer ?
#
loop_
_entity_poly.entity_id
_entity_poly.type
_entity_poly.pdbx_seq_one_letter_code
_entity_poly.pdbx_strand_id
1 'polypeptide(L)'
;MSTVRDAAFDVLRSRGLTTIFCNPGSTEVSLLTDLPDDLRFVLALHEASVVGMATGWAIGNEAPALVVLHTTAGLGTAVGAIATARVNRVPLVILVGQQDRRHLALEPFLTGRLEGLAGDYPVWVNQPARAQDVPGALARAWHEAVTARGPALVTVPMDDWQAPFDGEVLAAPVRLLRPAAVPDADLAPLVRLLAGARSPAIVAGAGAGWEPLVALAERLRCPVFQESFGARAGFPQDHPQYAGVLPADRERLRERLAPHDVVLAVGAPVFRQYVYVPGPLVAPGTSVALVTDDPAEAHRSPADLASARDAGAEGIGLYRTEFLFLDRAEAPSAEEQRRAYRAVLESFPGGKVVVRT
;
A
#
# COMPACT_ATOMS: atom_id res chain seq x y z
N MET A 1 8.89 29.71 23.25
CA MET A 1 8.96 28.23 23.36
C MET A 1 8.43 27.68 22.04
N SER A 2 9.01 26.59 21.53
CA SER A 2 8.47 25.93 20.33
C SER A 2 7.08 25.37 20.64
N THR A 3 6.17 25.43 19.67
CA THR A 3 4.85 24.82 19.78
C THR A 3 4.83 23.46 19.09
N VAL A 4 3.81 22.65 19.37
CA VAL A 4 3.55 21.41 18.62
C VAL A 4 3.38 21.69 17.12
N ARG A 5 2.77 22.82 16.76
CA ARG A 5 2.65 23.27 15.35
C ARG A 5 4.00 23.46 14.69
N ASP A 6 4.93 24.15 15.36
CA ASP A 6 6.28 24.38 14.82
C ASP A 6 7.00 23.05 14.58
N ALA A 7 6.99 22.17 15.58
CA ALA A 7 7.59 20.85 15.48
C ALA A 7 6.95 19.96 14.41
N ALA A 8 5.63 20.03 14.23
CA ALA A 8 4.93 19.31 13.17
C ALA A 8 5.35 19.81 11.79
N PHE A 9 5.49 21.12 11.57
CA PHE A 9 5.98 21.63 10.30
C PHE A 9 7.42 21.21 10.01
N ASP A 10 8.30 21.16 11.01
CA ASP A 10 9.66 20.65 10.84
C ASP A 10 9.67 19.17 10.42
N VAL A 11 8.79 18.36 11.01
CA VAL A 11 8.57 16.98 10.56
C VAL A 11 8.10 16.93 9.11
N LEU A 12 7.06 17.69 8.75
CA LEU A 12 6.51 17.71 7.39
C LEU A 12 7.58 18.13 6.36
N ARG A 13 8.37 19.17 6.65
CA ARG A 13 9.50 19.62 5.82
C ARG A 13 10.55 18.54 5.63
N SER A 14 11.00 17.92 6.72
CA SER A 14 12.02 16.87 6.67
C SER A 14 11.60 15.64 5.84
N ARG A 15 10.28 15.49 5.62
CA ARG A 15 9.66 14.41 4.85
C ARG A 15 9.19 14.83 3.46
N GLY A 16 9.46 16.08 3.05
CA GLY A 16 9.06 16.61 1.74
C GLY A 16 7.55 16.89 1.61
N LEU A 17 6.81 16.90 2.71
CA LEU A 17 5.36 17.15 2.75
C LEU A 17 5.07 18.66 2.80
N THR A 18 5.56 19.41 1.79
CA THR A 18 5.46 20.88 1.74
C THR A 18 4.27 21.40 0.94
N THR A 19 3.51 20.52 0.28
CA THR A 19 2.25 20.88 -0.39
C THR A 19 1.06 20.30 0.36
N ILE A 20 0.16 21.16 0.82
CA ILE A 20 -1.02 20.85 1.63
C ILE A 20 -2.25 20.87 0.72
N PHE A 21 -2.80 19.70 0.40
CA PHE A 21 -4.10 19.60 -0.26
C PHE A 21 -5.20 19.65 0.80
N CYS A 22 -6.10 20.62 0.74
CA CYS A 22 -7.04 20.86 1.84
C CYS A 22 -8.39 21.41 1.38
N ASN A 23 -9.44 21.06 2.11
CA ASN A 23 -10.65 21.86 2.27
C ASN A 23 -10.75 22.21 3.77
N PRO A 24 -10.54 23.48 4.16
CA PRO A 24 -10.35 23.83 5.57
C PRO A 24 -11.69 24.01 6.30
N GLY A 25 -11.71 23.67 7.59
CA GLY A 25 -12.75 24.09 8.52
C GLY A 25 -12.17 24.60 9.84
N SER A 26 -13.04 24.88 10.81
CA SER A 26 -12.64 25.56 12.06
C SER A 26 -11.63 24.78 12.90
N THR A 27 -11.65 23.44 12.85
CA THR A 27 -10.74 22.56 13.60
C THR A 27 -9.31 22.57 13.05
N GLU A 28 -9.11 23.01 11.81
CA GLU A 28 -7.78 23.10 11.17
C GLU A 28 -7.19 24.51 11.22
N VAL A 29 -7.95 25.52 11.65
CA VAL A 29 -7.52 26.94 11.64
C VAL A 29 -6.24 27.15 12.45
N SER A 30 -6.10 26.51 13.61
CA SER A 30 -4.91 26.63 14.45
C SER A 30 -3.65 26.03 13.83
N LEU A 31 -3.79 25.12 12.86
CA LEU A 31 -2.68 24.66 12.02
C LEU A 31 -2.42 25.63 10.85
N LEU A 32 -3.48 26.06 10.16
CA LEU A 32 -3.41 26.72 8.84
C LEU A 32 -3.27 28.26 8.88
N THR A 33 -3.53 28.90 10.02
CA THR A 33 -3.35 30.36 10.15
C THR A 33 -1.87 30.71 10.12
N ASP A 34 -1.47 31.76 9.40
CA ASP A 34 -0.06 32.16 9.26
C ASP A 34 0.82 31.00 8.77
N LEU A 35 0.43 30.37 7.65
CA LEU A 35 1.23 29.33 7.02
C LEU A 35 2.59 29.91 6.56
N PRO A 36 3.71 29.23 6.86
CA PRO A 36 5.03 29.60 6.35
C PRO A 36 5.07 29.66 4.81
N ASP A 37 5.83 30.60 4.25
CA ASP A 37 5.95 30.82 2.80
C ASP A 37 6.52 29.62 2.02
N ASP A 38 7.25 28.73 2.70
CA ASP A 38 7.80 27.51 2.11
C ASP A 38 6.77 26.36 2.01
N LEU A 39 5.59 26.53 2.60
CA LEU A 39 4.47 25.61 2.48
C LEU A 39 3.45 26.10 1.45
N ARG A 40 3.07 25.23 0.52
CA ARG A 40 2.09 25.51 -0.52
C ARG A 40 0.72 24.99 -0.12
N PHE A 41 -0.27 25.87 -0.05
CA PHE A 41 -1.67 25.49 0.15
C PHE A 41 -2.40 25.28 -1.19
N VAL A 42 -3.12 24.17 -1.33
CA VAL A 42 -3.93 23.85 -2.51
C VAL A 42 -5.36 23.54 -2.06
N LEU A 43 -6.28 24.46 -2.38
CA LEU A 43 -7.69 24.33 -2.07
C LEU A 43 -8.42 23.46 -3.10
N ALA A 44 -9.28 22.56 -2.62
CA ALA A 44 -10.40 22.03 -3.41
C ALA A 44 -11.73 22.31 -2.70
N LEU A 45 -12.82 22.43 -3.46
CA LEU A 45 -14.15 22.75 -2.94
C LEU A 45 -14.90 21.54 -2.35
N HIS A 46 -14.35 20.33 -2.48
CA HIS A 46 -14.91 19.10 -1.95
C HIS A 46 -13.79 18.12 -1.59
N GLU A 47 -13.93 17.38 -0.49
CA GLU A 47 -12.83 16.58 0.09
C GLU A 47 -12.45 15.37 -0.76
N ALA A 48 -13.41 14.78 -1.47
CA ALA A 48 -13.09 13.77 -2.48
C ALA A 48 -12.13 14.32 -3.57
N SER A 49 -12.30 15.58 -3.97
CA SER A 49 -11.39 16.24 -4.93
C SER A 49 -10.05 16.57 -4.28
N VAL A 50 -10.02 16.94 -2.99
CA VAL A 50 -8.78 17.13 -2.24
C VAL A 50 -7.92 15.86 -2.28
N VAL A 51 -8.50 14.72 -1.90
CA VAL A 51 -7.80 13.43 -1.93
C VAL A 51 -7.44 13.01 -3.36
N GLY A 52 -8.33 13.24 -4.33
CA GLY A 52 -8.07 12.95 -5.74
C GLY A 52 -6.89 13.74 -6.31
N MET A 53 -6.79 15.05 -6.03
CA MET A 53 -5.66 15.88 -6.43
C MET A 53 -4.36 15.41 -5.78
N ALA A 54 -4.38 15.15 -4.47
CA ALA A 54 -3.22 14.64 -3.75
C ALA A 54 -2.76 13.28 -4.30
N THR A 55 -3.71 12.41 -4.66
CA THR A 55 -3.45 11.11 -5.27
C THR A 55 -2.74 11.25 -6.61
N GLY A 56 -3.28 12.09 -7.51
CA GLY A 56 -2.66 12.35 -8.81
C GLY A 56 -1.29 13.00 -8.69
N TRP A 57 -1.13 13.96 -7.77
CA TRP A 57 0.15 14.59 -7.48
C TRP A 57 1.19 13.58 -6.98
N ALA A 58 0.81 12.70 -6.06
CA ALA A 58 1.69 11.67 -5.50
C ALA A 58 2.14 10.66 -6.56
N ILE A 59 1.23 10.24 -7.45
CA ILE A 59 1.55 9.36 -8.58
C ILE A 59 2.54 10.06 -9.53
N GLY A 60 2.27 11.31 -9.90
CA GLY A 60 3.08 12.05 -10.88
C GLY A 60 4.47 12.47 -10.38
N ASN A 61 4.63 12.66 -9.07
CA ASN A 61 5.91 13.03 -8.45
C ASN A 61 6.65 11.84 -7.82
N GLU A 62 6.07 10.64 -7.83
CA GLU A 62 6.58 9.46 -7.14
C GLU A 62 6.92 9.72 -5.66
N ALA A 63 6.12 10.57 -5.01
CA ALA A 63 6.37 11.07 -3.66
C ALA A 63 5.10 11.08 -2.81
N PRO A 64 5.18 10.91 -1.48
CA PRO A 64 4.03 11.01 -0.59
C PRO A 64 3.39 12.39 -0.60
N ALA A 65 2.06 12.45 -0.50
CA ALA A 65 1.32 13.71 -0.43
C ALA A 65 0.65 13.93 0.94
N LEU A 66 0.53 15.19 1.34
CA LEU A 66 -0.18 15.61 2.55
C LEU A 66 -1.59 16.09 2.21
N VAL A 67 -2.57 15.52 2.90
CA VAL A 67 -3.99 15.88 2.83
C VAL A 67 -4.44 16.37 4.21
N VAL A 68 -5.23 17.43 4.25
CA VAL A 68 -5.85 17.95 5.48
C VAL A 68 -7.37 18.04 5.29
N LEU A 69 -8.12 17.32 6.13
CA LEU A 69 -9.59 17.20 6.06
C LEU A 69 -10.26 17.67 7.34
N HIS A 70 -11.50 18.14 7.21
CA HIS A 70 -12.29 18.69 8.31
C HIS A 70 -13.16 17.65 9.02
N THR A 71 -12.77 17.22 10.24
CA THR A 71 -13.55 16.34 11.15
C THR A 71 -14.41 15.26 10.43
N THR A 72 -15.59 14.92 10.97
CA THR A 72 -16.46 13.87 10.42
C THR A 72 -17.00 14.21 9.03
N ALA A 73 -17.38 15.47 8.77
CA ALA A 73 -17.97 15.83 7.49
C ALA A 73 -16.96 15.64 6.34
N GLY A 74 -15.75 16.17 6.49
CA GLY A 74 -14.72 16.11 5.48
C GLY A 74 -14.07 14.74 5.35
N LEU A 75 -13.85 14.02 6.46
CA LEU A 75 -13.38 12.64 6.37
C LEU A 75 -14.45 11.75 5.69
N GLY A 76 -15.71 11.91 6.07
CA GLY A 76 -16.83 11.13 5.53
C GLY A 76 -17.00 11.29 4.03
N THR A 77 -16.93 12.52 3.51
CA THR A 77 -17.03 12.79 2.06
C THR A 77 -15.79 12.33 1.29
N ALA A 78 -14.64 12.17 1.94
CA ALA A 78 -13.40 11.72 1.34
C ALA A 78 -13.22 10.20 1.25
N VAL A 79 -13.99 9.39 2.00
CA VAL A 79 -13.76 7.93 2.13
C VAL A 79 -13.66 7.21 0.78
N GLY A 80 -14.52 7.52 -0.19
CA GLY A 80 -14.46 6.90 -1.53
C GLY A 80 -13.16 7.20 -2.29
N ALA A 81 -12.62 8.41 -2.14
CA ALA A 81 -11.34 8.79 -2.73
C ALA A 81 -10.16 8.14 -1.98
N ILE A 82 -10.24 8.00 -0.66
CA ILE A 82 -9.27 7.26 0.17
C ILE A 82 -9.22 5.78 -0.25
N ALA A 83 -10.39 5.16 -0.48
CA ALA A 83 -10.48 3.80 -1.00
C ALA A 83 -9.78 3.65 -2.35
N THR A 84 -9.97 4.62 -3.24
CA THR A 84 -9.30 4.66 -4.55
C THR A 84 -7.77 4.79 -4.39
N ALA A 85 -7.30 5.67 -3.51
CA ALA A 85 -5.88 5.82 -3.21
C ALA A 85 -5.26 4.53 -2.64
N ARG A 86 -6.01 3.81 -1.78
CA ARG A 86 -5.58 2.51 -1.25
C ARG A 86 -5.44 1.45 -2.34
N VAL A 87 -6.42 1.33 -3.24
CA VAL A 87 -6.35 0.38 -4.37
C VAL A 87 -5.20 0.70 -5.32
N ASN A 88 -4.94 1.99 -5.53
CA ASN A 88 -3.83 2.46 -6.37
C ASN A 88 -2.47 2.46 -5.66
N ARG A 89 -2.42 2.00 -4.41
CA ARG A 89 -1.20 1.91 -3.58
C ARG A 89 -0.48 3.26 -3.45
N VAL A 90 -1.23 4.34 -3.25
CA VAL A 90 -0.70 5.71 -3.21
C VAL A 90 -0.38 6.14 -1.78
N PRO A 91 0.86 6.57 -1.48
CA PRO A 91 1.26 6.99 -0.14
C PRO A 91 0.67 8.38 0.18
N LEU A 92 -0.37 8.41 1.03
CA LEU A 92 -0.97 9.66 1.50
C LEU A 92 -0.83 9.76 3.02
N VAL A 93 -0.39 10.92 3.51
CA VAL A 93 -0.53 11.29 4.92
C VAL A 93 -1.77 12.17 5.03
N ILE A 94 -2.78 11.68 5.74
CA ILE A 94 -4.07 12.35 5.89
C ILE A 94 -4.20 12.85 7.32
N LEU A 95 -4.20 14.16 7.50
CA LEU A 95 -4.51 14.82 8.75
C LEU A 95 -6.00 15.13 8.81
N VAL A 96 -6.63 14.78 9.92
CA VAL A 96 -8.05 15.10 10.17
C VAL A 96 -8.15 15.91 11.45
N GLY A 97 -8.70 17.12 11.39
CA GLY A 97 -8.87 17.91 12.62
C GLY A 97 -10.00 17.39 13.50
N GLN A 98 -9.85 17.61 14.79
CA GLN A 98 -10.80 17.22 15.84
C GLN A 98 -11.08 18.41 16.76
N GLN A 99 -12.20 18.37 17.48
CA GLN A 99 -12.52 19.34 18.52
C GLN A 99 -11.50 19.33 19.66
N ASP A 100 -11.54 20.41 20.45
CA ASP A 100 -10.61 20.68 21.54
C ASP A 100 -10.66 19.60 22.64
N ARG A 101 -9.51 19.00 22.97
CA ARG A 101 -9.45 17.86 23.92
C ARG A 101 -10.07 18.19 25.27
N ARG A 102 -9.98 19.45 25.71
CA ARG A 102 -10.42 19.89 27.05
C ARG A 102 -11.92 19.76 27.27
N HIS A 103 -12.70 19.65 26.20
CA HIS A 103 -14.16 19.48 26.30
C HIS A 103 -14.74 18.38 25.41
N LEU A 104 -13.91 17.52 24.80
CA LEU A 104 -14.40 16.43 23.93
C LEU A 104 -15.45 15.53 24.62
N ALA A 105 -15.32 15.29 25.92
CA ALA A 105 -16.27 14.48 26.70
C ALA A 105 -17.69 15.08 26.78
N LEU A 106 -17.85 16.37 26.46
CA LEU A 106 -19.15 17.06 26.42
C LEU A 106 -19.80 16.99 25.02
N GLU A 107 -19.13 16.37 24.04
CA GLU A 107 -19.57 16.32 22.65
C GLU A 107 -20.01 17.68 22.08
N PRO A 108 -19.18 18.74 22.18
CA PRO A 108 -19.50 20.04 21.60
C PRO A 108 -19.65 19.96 20.08
N PHE A 109 -20.19 21.04 19.50
CA PHE A 109 -20.37 21.15 18.06
C PHE A 109 -19.07 20.79 17.30
N LEU A 110 -19.20 19.98 16.24
CA LEU A 110 -18.11 19.41 15.43
C LEU A 110 -17.24 18.34 16.10
N THR A 111 -17.63 17.80 17.27
CA THR A 111 -16.98 16.62 17.85
C THR A 111 -17.04 15.47 16.85
N GLY A 112 -15.87 15.07 16.36
CA GLY A 112 -15.75 14.10 15.29
C GLY A 112 -15.86 12.67 15.80
N ARG A 113 -16.79 11.89 15.24
CA ARG A 113 -16.80 10.43 15.35
C ARG A 113 -15.93 9.84 14.24
N LEU A 114 -14.62 9.84 14.48
CA LEU A 114 -13.61 9.59 13.43
C LEU A 114 -13.09 8.14 13.42
N GLU A 115 -13.09 7.48 14.57
CA GLU A 115 -12.69 6.09 14.68
C GLU A 115 -13.61 5.19 13.82
N GLY A 116 -13.00 4.36 12.98
CA GLY A 116 -13.73 3.47 12.06
C GLY A 116 -14.43 4.17 10.88
N LEU A 117 -14.49 5.51 10.82
CA LEU A 117 -15.22 6.22 9.77
C LEU A 117 -14.68 5.94 8.37
N ALA A 118 -13.36 5.75 8.25
CA ALA A 118 -12.70 5.40 6.99
C ALA A 118 -12.61 3.88 6.73
N GLY A 119 -13.22 3.04 7.59
CA GLY A 119 -13.14 1.58 7.49
C GLY A 119 -11.70 1.05 7.42
N ASP A 120 -11.50 0.00 6.62
CA ASP A 120 -10.20 -0.67 6.46
C ASP A 120 -9.32 -0.08 5.33
N TYR A 121 -9.75 1.05 4.73
CA TYR A 121 -9.00 1.67 3.64
C TYR A 121 -7.65 2.25 4.07
N PRO A 122 -7.51 2.88 5.25
CA PRO A 122 -6.21 3.31 5.74
C PRO A 122 -5.27 2.14 6.05
N VAL A 123 -3.97 2.32 5.84
CA VAL A 123 -2.95 1.35 6.27
C VAL A 123 -2.65 1.48 7.76
N TRP A 124 -2.92 2.66 8.32
CA TRP A 124 -2.67 3.01 9.71
C TRP A 124 -3.54 4.21 10.10
N VAL A 125 -4.01 4.22 11.34
CA VAL A 125 -4.81 5.31 11.91
C VAL A 125 -4.32 5.58 13.33
N ASN A 126 -4.20 6.85 13.71
CA ASN A 126 -3.89 7.23 15.07
C ASN A 126 -4.55 8.56 15.48
N GLN A 127 -4.96 8.63 16.74
CA GLN A 127 -5.23 9.88 17.42
C GLN A 127 -4.27 9.96 18.60
N PRO A 128 -3.27 10.87 18.60
CA PRO A 128 -2.31 10.98 19.69
C PRO A 128 -2.99 11.19 21.04
N ALA A 129 -2.47 10.60 22.12
CA ALA A 129 -3.07 10.71 23.46
C ALA A 129 -2.81 12.09 24.11
N ARG A 130 -1.72 12.76 23.71
CA ARG A 130 -1.33 14.10 24.12
C ARG A 130 -0.80 14.91 22.93
N ALA A 131 -0.84 16.23 23.06
CA ALA A 131 -0.40 17.15 22.01
C ALA A 131 1.05 16.91 21.57
N GLN A 132 1.96 16.65 22.52
CA GLN A 132 3.38 16.46 22.23
C GLN A 132 3.69 15.22 21.35
N ASP A 133 2.74 14.29 21.21
CA ASP A 133 2.95 13.11 20.37
C ASP A 133 2.54 13.34 18.90
N VAL A 134 1.92 14.48 18.57
CA VAL A 134 1.47 14.81 17.20
C VAL A 134 2.62 14.80 16.18
N PRO A 135 3.78 15.44 16.41
CA PRO A 135 4.88 15.41 15.44
C PRO A 135 5.40 13.99 15.19
N GLY A 136 5.49 13.17 16.25
CA GLY A 136 5.86 11.76 16.16
C GLY A 136 4.83 10.93 15.38
N ALA A 137 3.54 11.16 15.60
CA ALA A 137 2.47 10.48 14.88
C ALA A 137 2.46 10.83 13.39
N LEU A 138 2.73 12.09 13.02
CA LEU A 138 2.87 12.51 11.62
C LEU A 138 4.09 11.88 10.95
N ALA A 139 5.23 11.82 11.67
CA ALA A 139 6.42 11.12 11.19
C ALA A 139 6.12 9.63 10.95
N ARG A 140 5.42 8.98 11.87
CA ARG A 140 4.99 7.59 11.72
C ARG A 140 4.03 7.41 10.55
N ALA A 141 3.02 8.27 10.42
CA ALA A 141 2.05 8.21 9.33
C ALA A 141 2.75 8.24 7.97
N TRP A 142 3.78 9.09 7.81
CA TRP A 142 4.59 9.10 6.60
C TRP A 142 5.28 7.77 6.34
N HIS A 143 5.90 7.15 7.37
CA HIS A 143 6.55 5.84 7.23
C HIS A 143 5.57 4.73 6.88
N GLU A 144 4.42 4.69 7.54
CA GLU A 144 3.37 3.71 7.28
C GLU A 144 2.83 3.89 5.85
N ALA A 145 2.54 5.13 5.44
CA ALA A 145 2.07 5.45 4.09
C ALA A 145 3.06 5.03 3.01
N VAL A 146 4.36 5.30 3.19
CA VAL A 146 5.44 4.92 2.26
C VAL A 146 5.67 3.40 2.25
N THR A 147 5.65 2.77 3.43
CA THR A 147 6.03 1.36 3.57
C THR A 147 4.93 0.43 3.13
N ALA A 148 3.70 0.68 3.58
CA ALA A 148 2.52 -0.10 3.21
C ALA A 148 1.89 0.37 1.89
N ARG A 149 2.35 1.50 1.33
CA ARG A 149 1.88 2.13 0.09
C ARG A 149 0.37 2.38 0.13
N GLY A 150 -0.05 3.30 0.97
CA GLY A 150 -1.45 3.64 1.11
C GLY A 150 -1.70 4.84 2.02
N PRO A 151 -2.98 5.16 2.28
CA PRO A 151 -3.34 6.29 3.13
C PRO A 151 -3.10 5.99 4.62
N ALA A 152 -2.39 6.86 5.34
CA ALA A 152 -2.23 6.80 6.78
C ALA A 152 -2.88 8.04 7.43
N LEU A 153 -3.75 7.84 8.43
CA LEU A 153 -4.53 8.91 9.05
C LEU A 153 -3.98 9.30 10.42
N VAL A 154 -3.91 10.61 10.67
CA VAL A 154 -3.67 11.19 11.99
C VAL A 154 -4.78 12.17 12.34
N THR A 155 -5.50 11.89 13.41
CA THR A 155 -6.51 12.79 13.95
C THR A 155 -5.87 13.74 14.96
N VAL A 156 -6.03 15.05 14.77
CA VAL A 156 -5.40 16.07 15.64
C VAL A 156 -6.43 17.07 16.16
N PRO A 157 -6.68 17.10 17.48
CA PRO A 157 -7.45 18.15 18.15
C PRO A 157 -6.87 19.55 17.96
N MET A 158 -7.76 20.53 17.79
CA MET A 158 -7.37 21.89 17.43
C MET A 158 -6.50 22.61 18.48
N ASP A 159 -6.60 22.24 19.75
CA ASP A 159 -5.86 22.85 20.85
C ASP A 159 -4.40 22.37 20.93
N ASP A 160 -4.12 21.18 20.39
CA ASP A 160 -2.79 20.59 20.43
C ASP A 160 -1.74 21.47 19.77
N TRP A 161 -2.10 22.13 18.66
CA TRP A 161 -1.18 22.93 17.86
C TRP A 161 -0.49 24.03 18.66
N GLN A 162 -1.17 24.58 19.67
CA GLN A 162 -0.67 25.67 20.51
C GLN A 162 0.01 25.17 21.79
N ALA A 163 -0.01 23.87 22.06
CA ALA A 163 0.65 23.31 23.23
C ALA A 163 2.17 23.52 23.16
N PRO A 164 2.84 23.75 24.31
CA PRO A 164 4.29 23.83 24.34
C PRO A 164 4.91 22.49 23.94
N PHE A 165 6.00 22.58 23.17
CA PHE A 165 6.82 21.45 22.76
C PHE A 165 8.25 21.68 23.24
N ASP A 166 8.67 20.85 24.20
CA ASP A 166 9.98 20.89 24.87
C ASP A 166 11.03 20.01 24.20
N GLY A 167 10.67 19.36 23.08
CA GLY A 167 11.61 18.66 22.22
C GLY A 167 11.94 17.26 22.71
N GLU A 168 11.03 16.32 22.50
CA GLU A 168 11.31 14.89 22.32
C GLU A 168 10.00 14.16 22.01
N VAL A 169 9.78 13.78 20.75
CA VAL A 169 9.19 12.50 20.28
C VAL A 169 9.36 12.45 18.76
N LEU A 170 10.35 11.71 18.28
CA LEU A 170 10.36 11.21 16.89
C LEU A 170 9.91 9.74 16.93
N ALA A 171 8.60 9.51 16.86
CA ALA A 171 8.03 8.17 16.85
C ALA A 171 8.18 7.50 15.45
N ALA A 172 9.38 7.50 14.87
CA ALA A 172 9.71 6.69 13.70
C ALA A 172 11.22 6.70 13.46
N PRO A 173 11.81 5.61 12.94
CA PRO A 173 13.24 5.60 12.61
C PRO A 173 13.57 6.68 11.59
N VAL A 174 14.70 7.36 11.75
CA VAL A 174 15.19 8.33 10.74
C VAL A 174 15.35 7.64 9.39
N ARG A 175 15.84 6.39 9.41
CA ARG A 175 16.03 5.53 8.24
C ARG A 175 15.47 4.13 8.53
N LEU A 176 14.57 3.66 7.67
CA LEU A 176 14.13 2.26 7.66
C LEU A 176 15.02 1.47 6.70
N LEU A 177 15.75 0.48 7.22
CA LEU A 177 16.54 -0.44 6.40
C LEU A 177 15.66 -1.64 6.02
N ARG A 178 15.44 -1.83 4.72
CA ARG A 178 14.74 -3.00 4.16
C ARG A 178 15.67 -3.69 3.15
N PRO A 179 15.59 -5.02 3.00
CA PRO A 179 16.30 -5.71 1.93
C PRO A 179 15.92 -5.08 0.59
N ALA A 180 16.92 -4.57 -0.14
CA ALA A 180 16.72 -3.94 -1.43
C ALA A 180 16.64 -4.96 -2.58
N ALA A 181 17.05 -6.21 -2.31
CA ALA A 181 17.10 -7.28 -3.28
C ALA A 181 16.72 -8.62 -2.63
N VAL A 182 16.22 -9.52 -3.48
CA VAL A 182 16.02 -10.93 -3.15
C VAL A 182 17.37 -11.65 -3.37
N PRO A 183 17.81 -12.54 -2.47
CA PRO A 183 19.02 -13.33 -2.68
C PRO A 183 18.97 -14.13 -3.98
N ASP A 184 20.10 -14.26 -4.68
CA ASP A 184 20.18 -15.01 -5.96
C ASP A 184 19.64 -16.44 -5.86
N ALA A 185 19.87 -17.10 -4.71
CA ALA A 185 19.38 -18.45 -4.44
C ALA A 185 17.85 -18.54 -4.49
N ASP A 186 17.15 -17.53 -4.00
CA ASP A 186 15.68 -17.47 -3.96
C ASP A 186 15.10 -17.07 -5.33
N LEU A 187 15.89 -16.39 -6.17
CA LEU A 187 15.54 -16.07 -7.55
C LEU A 187 15.79 -17.24 -8.53
N ALA A 188 16.68 -18.17 -8.17
CA ALA A 188 17.09 -19.26 -9.07
C ALA A 188 15.92 -20.10 -9.64
N PRO A 189 14.87 -20.47 -8.87
CA PRO A 189 13.72 -21.19 -9.42
C PRO A 189 12.98 -20.39 -10.51
N LEU A 190 12.75 -19.10 -10.29
CA LEU A 190 12.11 -18.22 -11.26
C LEU A 190 12.95 -18.08 -12.54
N VAL A 191 14.27 -17.90 -12.38
CA VAL A 191 15.20 -17.81 -13.51
C VAL A 191 15.18 -19.10 -14.33
N ARG A 192 15.17 -20.28 -13.68
CA ARG A 192 15.06 -21.57 -14.38
C ARG A 192 13.74 -21.72 -15.13
N LEU A 193 12.63 -21.32 -14.51
CA LEU A 193 11.31 -21.34 -15.15
C LEU A 193 11.31 -20.48 -16.43
N LEU A 194 11.81 -19.25 -16.34
CA LEU A 194 11.87 -18.32 -17.49
C LEU A 194 12.86 -18.79 -18.56
N ALA A 195 14.00 -19.37 -18.18
CA ALA A 195 14.99 -19.89 -19.12
C ALA A 195 14.49 -21.14 -19.88
N GLY A 196 13.59 -21.92 -19.29
CA GLY A 196 12.95 -23.08 -19.92
C GLY A 196 11.70 -22.74 -20.73
N ALA A 197 11.19 -21.50 -20.66
CA ALA A 197 9.99 -21.08 -21.36
C ALA A 197 10.23 -21.01 -22.89
N ARG A 198 9.30 -21.56 -23.68
CA ARG A 198 9.37 -21.48 -25.16
C ARG A 198 8.70 -20.23 -25.69
N SER A 199 7.67 -19.75 -25.00
CA SER A 199 6.88 -18.57 -25.36
C SER A 199 6.53 -17.80 -24.09
N PRO A 200 7.50 -17.16 -23.41
CA PRO A 200 7.20 -16.35 -22.24
C PRO A 200 6.41 -15.10 -22.61
N ALA A 201 5.64 -14.56 -21.66
CA ALA A 201 5.06 -13.23 -21.71
C ALA A 201 5.16 -12.54 -20.35
N ILE A 202 5.17 -11.22 -20.34
CA ILE A 202 5.17 -10.40 -19.13
C ILE A 202 3.83 -9.67 -19.01
N VAL A 203 3.29 -9.59 -17.79
CA VAL A 203 2.18 -8.70 -17.44
C VAL A 203 2.69 -7.64 -16.47
N ALA A 204 2.76 -6.40 -16.94
CA ALA A 204 3.26 -5.27 -16.20
C ALA A 204 2.11 -4.54 -15.47
N GLY A 205 2.30 -4.30 -14.18
CA GLY A 205 1.43 -3.45 -13.39
C GLY A 205 2.10 -2.15 -12.96
N ALA A 206 1.35 -1.33 -12.24
CA ALA A 206 1.82 -0.02 -11.77
C ALA A 206 3.09 -0.10 -10.90
N GLY A 207 3.36 -1.23 -10.25
CA GLY A 207 4.56 -1.45 -9.44
C GLY A 207 5.83 -1.77 -10.23
N ALA A 208 5.75 -1.99 -11.54
CA ALA A 208 6.90 -2.34 -12.35
C ALA A 208 7.74 -1.09 -12.70
N GLY A 209 9.04 -1.13 -12.40
CA GLY A 209 9.99 -0.13 -12.88
C GLY A 209 10.31 -0.35 -14.36
N TRP A 210 10.21 0.70 -15.19
CA TRP A 210 10.32 0.57 -16.64
C TRP A 210 11.68 0.06 -17.10
N GLU A 211 12.79 0.66 -16.66
CA GLU A 211 14.14 0.33 -17.14
C GLU A 211 14.50 -1.16 -16.88
N PRO A 212 14.36 -1.71 -15.66
CA PRO A 212 14.61 -3.14 -15.44
C PRO A 212 13.67 -4.05 -16.23
N LEU A 213 12.40 -3.65 -16.41
CA LEU A 213 11.42 -4.46 -17.11
C LEU A 213 11.67 -4.48 -18.63
N VAL A 214 12.10 -3.37 -19.22
CA VAL A 214 12.55 -3.29 -20.63
C VAL A 214 13.75 -4.21 -20.84
N ALA A 215 14.78 -4.11 -20.01
CA ALA A 215 15.95 -4.98 -20.11
C ALA A 215 15.60 -6.48 -19.99
N LEU A 216 14.65 -6.82 -19.11
CA LEU A 216 14.15 -8.18 -18.97
C LEU A 216 13.38 -8.65 -20.22
N ALA A 217 12.45 -7.82 -20.72
CA ALA A 217 11.64 -8.12 -21.89
C ALA A 217 12.50 -8.32 -23.14
N GLU A 218 13.51 -7.47 -23.36
CA GLU A 218 14.44 -7.57 -24.48
C GLU A 218 15.27 -8.86 -24.41
N ARG A 219 15.75 -9.22 -23.21
CA ARG A 219 16.52 -10.45 -22.98
C ARG A 219 15.69 -11.71 -23.21
N LEU A 220 14.44 -11.71 -22.78
CA LEU A 220 13.51 -12.82 -22.99
C LEU A 220 12.90 -12.84 -24.39
N ARG A 221 12.99 -11.73 -25.14
CA ARG A 221 12.37 -11.53 -26.45
C ARG A 221 10.88 -11.84 -26.44
N CYS A 222 10.18 -11.42 -25.38
CA CYS A 222 8.77 -11.69 -25.16
C CYS A 222 7.89 -10.44 -25.29
N PRO A 223 6.57 -10.60 -25.53
CA PRO A 223 5.63 -9.50 -25.40
C PRO A 223 5.42 -9.09 -23.94
N VAL A 224 5.15 -7.80 -23.75
CA VAL A 224 4.76 -7.21 -22.47
C VAL A 224 3.34 -6.66 -22.58
N PHE A 225 2.43 -7.20 -21.77
CA PHE A 225 1.06 -6.70 -21.66
C PHE A 225 0.91 -5.80 -20.42
N GLN A 226 -0.01 -4.84 -20.50
CA GLN A 226 -0.41 -4.03 -19.36
C GLN A 226 -1.58 -4.72 -18.61
N GLU A 227 -1.57 -4.71 -17.28
CA GLU A 227 -2.71 -5.16 -16.48
C GLU A 227 -3.98 -4.31 -16.74
N SER A 228 -5.17 -4.89 -16.54
CA SER A 228 -6.44 -4.25 -16.94
C SER A 228 -6.82 -2.99 -16.15
N PHE A 229 -6.41 -2.88 -14.89
CA PHE A 229 -6.81 -1.79 -13.98
C PHE A 229 -5.62 -1.20 -13.22
N GLY A 230 -4.50 -1.02 -13.92
CA GLY A 230 -3.30 -0.42 -13.35
C GLY A 230 -3.49 1.05 -13.03
N ALA A 231 -2.93 1.50 -11.89
CA ALA A 231 -2.94 2.91 -11.50
C ALA A 231 -2.14 3.82 -12.45
N ARG A 232 -1.18 3.23 -13.19
CA ARG A 232 -0.33 3.86 -14.21
C ARG A 232 0.18 2.80 -15.18
N ALA A 233 0.80 3.26 -16.26
CA ALA A 233 1.51 2.37 -17.19
C ALA A 233 2.73 1.73 -16.50
N GLY A 234 2.80 0.40 -16.55
CA GLY A 234 3.93 -0.39 -16.02
C GLY A 234 5.05 -0.62 -17.03
N PHE A 235 4.85 -0.19 -18.29
CA PHE A 235 5.79 -0.37 -19.39
C PHE A 235 5.65 0.78 -20.40
N PRO A 236 6.71 1.16 -21.16
CA PRO A 236 6.59 2.15 -22.21
C PRO A 236 5.64 1.67 -23.31
N GLN A 237 4.55 2.42 -23.55
CA GLN A 237 3.45 1.99 -24.42
C GLN A 237 3.76 2.10 -25.92
N ASP A 238 4.89 2.72 -26.27
CA ASP A 238 5.44 2.87 -27.61
C ASP A 238 6.59 1.88 -27.91
N HIS A 239 6.98 1.06 -26.93
CA HIS A 239 8.04 0.09 -27.09
C HIS A 239 7.63 -1.05 -28.05
N PRO A 240 8.51 -1.56 -28.94
CA PRO A 240 8.17 -2.59 -29.92
C PRO A 240 7.63 -3.91 -29.33
N GLN A 241 7.98 -4.22 -28.08
CA GLN A 241 7.49 -5.42 -27.37
C GLN A 241 6.20 -5.17 -26.57
N TYR A 242 5.65 -3.96 -26.57
CA TYR A 242 4.37 -3.69 -25.92
C TYR A 242 3.22 -4.33 -26.72
N ALA A 243 2.43 -5.17 -26.04
CA ALA A 243 1.39 -6.00 -26.66
C ALA A 243 -0.04 -5.55 -26.27
N GLY A 244 -0.18 -4.36 -25.71
CA GLY A 244 -1.47 -3.78 -25.34
C GLY A 244 -1.94 -4.12 -23.92
N VAL A 245 -3.14 -3.67 -23.59
CA VAL A 245 -3.81 -3.91 -22.30
C VAL A 245 -4.54 -5.25 -22.33
N LEU A 246 -4.39 -6.05 -21.27
CA LEU A 246 -5.15 -7.29 -21.12
C LEU A 246 -6.63 -7.00 -20.85
N PRO A 247 -7.54 -7.75 -21.47
CA PRO A 247 -8.95 -7.67 -21.13
C PRO A 247 -9.22 -8.14 -19.69
N ALA A 248 -10.15 -7.46 -19.01
CA ALA A 248 -10.62 -7.84 -17.67
C ALA A 248 -11.70 -8.94 -17.70
N ASP A 249 -12.02 -9.47 -18.88
CA ASP A 249 -12.91 -10.61 -19.07
C ASP A 249 -12.10 -11.90 -19.19
N ARG A 250 -12.54 -12.93 -18.46
CA ARG A 250 -11.75 -14.16 -18.27
C ARG A 250 -11.49 -14.91 -19.57
N GLU A 251 -12.48 -14.95 -20.45
CA GLU A 251 -12.39 -15.70 -21.70
C GLU A 251 -11.35 -15.10 -22.64
N ARG A 252 -11.45 -13.80 -22.93
CA ARG A 252 -10.48 -13.12 -23.80
C ARG A 252 -9.12 -12.99 -23.12
N LEU A 253 -9.05 -12.87 -21.79
CA LEU A 253 -7.78 -12.92 -21.06
C LEU A 253 -7.06 -14.24 -21.36
N ARG A 254 -7.77 -15.35 -21.17
CA ARG A 254 -7.24 -16.69 -21.42
C ARG A 254 -6.85 -16.88 -22.88
N GLU A 255 -7.67 -16.45 -23.84
CA GLU A 255 -7.33 -16.50 -25.27
C GLU A 255 -6.06 -15.70 -25.60
N ARG A 256 -5.93 -14.51 -25.02
CA ARG A 256 -4.76 -13.65 -25.22
C ARG A 256 -3.49 -14.23 -24.64
N LEU A 257 -3.59 -14.97 -23.53
CA LEU A 257 -2.45 -15.61 -22.87
C LEU A 257 -2.19 -17.04 -23.34
N ALA A 258 -3.13 -17.68 -24.05
CA ALA A 258 -3.01 -19.07 -24.51
C ALA A 258 -1.76 -19.39 -25.35
N PRO A 259 -1.20 -18.47 -26.16
CA PRO A 259 0.05 -18.73 -26.89
C PRO A 259 1.30 -18.81 -25.99
N HIS A 260 1.19 -18.54 -24.69
CA HIS A 260 2.31 -18.42 -23.77
C HIS A 260 2.34 -19.56 -22.76
N ASP A 261 3.48 -20.23 -22.65
CA ASP A 261 3.69 -21.33 -21.69
C ASP A 261 4.12 -20.83 -20.30
N VAL A 262 4.69 -19.62 -20.22
CA VAL A 262 4.98 -18.94 -18.94
C VAL A 262 4.51 -17.48 -19.01
N VAL A 263 3.75 -17.05 -18.00
CA VAL A 263 3.36 -15.65 -17.82
C VAL A 263 3.95 -15.12 -16.52
N LEU A 264 4.76 -14.06 -16.62
CA LEU A 264 5.35 -13.38 -15.47
C LEU A 264 4.58 -12.08 -15.17
N ALA A 265 3.81 -12.05 -14.09
CA ALA A 265 3.20 -10.83 -13.58
C ALA A 265 4.20 -10.07 -12.69
N VAL A 266 4.47 -8.80 -13.01
CA VAL A 266 5.41 -7.93 -12.28
C VAL A 266 4.69 -6.68 -11.82
N GLY A 267 4.66 -6.46 -10.50
CA GLY A 267 4.01 -5.30 -9.89
C GLY A 267 2.52 -5.21 -10.20
N ALA A 268 1.88 -6.35 -10.48
CA ALA A 268 0.48 -6.50 -10.82
C ALA A 268 -0.13 -7.70 -10.07
N PRO A 269 -1.39 -7.62 -9.61
CA PRO A 269 -2.15 -8.79 -9.18
C PRO A 269 -2.44 -9.74 -10.34
N VAL A 270 -2.59 -11.03 -10.02
CA VAL A 270 -2.89 -12.11 -10.98
C VAL A 270 -4.36 -12.53 -10.89
N PHE A 271 -5.17 -12.41 -11.93
CA PHE A 271 -5.30 -11.16 -12.68
C PHE A 271 -6.57 -10.47 -12.20
N ARG A 272 -6.61 -9.14 -12.16
CA ARG A 272 -7.84 -8.43 -11.82
C ARG A 272 -8.92 -8.69 -12.89
N GLN A 273 -10.12 -9.05 -12.47
CA GLN A 273 -11.26 -9.35 -13.34
C GLN A 273 -12.40 -8.36 -13.05
N TYR A 274 -13.25 -8.12 -14.05
CA TYR A 274 -14.42 -7.24 -13.89
C TYR A 274 -15.71 -8.03 -13.70
N VAL A 275 -16.19 -8.68 -14.77
CA VAL A 275 -17.38 -9.52 -14.72
C VAL A 275 -16.98 -10.95 -14.34
N TYR A 276 -17.77 -11.58 -13.47
CA TYR A 276 -17.55 -12.98 -13.14
C TYR A 276 -17.89 -13.87 -14.33
N VAL A 277 -16.90 -14.64 -14.78
CA VAL A 277 -17.04 -15.70 -15.77
C VAL A 277 -16.37 -16.94 -15.19
N PRO A 278 -17.02 -18.11 -15.18
CA PRO A 278 -16.43 -19.33 -14.61
C PRO A 278 -15.26 -19.85 -15.45
N GLY A 279 -14.45 -20.73 -14.87
CA GLY A 279 -13.31 -21.38 -15.55
C GLY A 279 -11.94 -20.82 -15.13
N PRO A 280 -10.84 -21.42 -15.63
CA PRO A 280 -9.48 -21.01 -15.29
C PRO A 280 -9.12 -19.66 -15.92
N LEU A 281 -8.18 -18.93 -15.31
CA LEU A 281 -7.68 -17.64 -15.81
C LEU A 281 -6.77 -17.78 -17.03
N VAL A 282 -6.04 -18.90 -17.13
CA VAL A 282 -5.11 -19.20 -18.22
C VAL A 282 -5.42 -20.58 -18.82
N ALA A 283 -4.86 -20.86 -20.00
CA ALA A 283 -5.05 -22.14 -20.66
C ALA A 283 -4.27 -23.25 -19.93
N PRO A 284 -4.68 -24.52 -20.03
CA PRO A 284 -3.88 -25.64 -19.55
C PRO A 284 -2.47 -25.60 -20.15
N GLY A 285 -1.44 -25.75 -19.31
CA GLY A 285 -0.03 -25.71 -19.74
C GLY A 285 0.61 -24.32 -19.67
N THR A 286 -0.14 -23.27 -19.33
CA THR A 286 0.43 -21.95 -19.01
C THR A 286 0.72 -21.87 -17.51
N SER A 287 1.98 -21.76 -17.13
CA SER A 287 2.39 -21.46 -15.75
C SER A 287 2.40 -19.95 -15.51
N VAL A 288 1.95 -19.52 -14.34
CA VAL A 288 1.96 -18.09 -13.94
C VAL A 288 2.91 -17.88 -12.77
N ALA A 289 3.86 -16.96 -12.93
CA ALA A 289 4.75 -16.49 -11.87
C ALA A 289 4.39 -15.05 -11.48
N LEU A 290 4.55 -14.71 -10.19
CA LEU A 290 4.24 -13.40 -9.64
C LEU A 290 5.47 -12.80 -8.93
N VAL A 291 5.80 -11.56 -9.28
CA VAL A 291 6.74 -10.70 -8.56
C VAL A 291 5.96 -9.48 -8.06
N THR A 292 5.73 -9.40 -6.75
CA THR A 292 5.01 -8.30 -6.12
C THR A 292 5.67 -7.89 -4.80
N ASP A 293 5.53 -6.61 -4.46
CA ASP A 293 5.89 -6.06 -3.16
C ASP A 293 4.69 -5.96 -2.19
N ASP A 294 3.52 -6.45 -2.62
CA ASP A 294 2.31 -6.54 -1.81
C ASP A 294 2.09 -7.98 -1.33
N PRO A 295 2.33 -8.28 -0.04
CA PRO A 295 2.09 -9.61 0.52
C PRO A 295 0.64 -10.07 0.34
N ALA A 296 -0.34 -9.15 0.38
CA ALA A 296 -1.74 -9.50 0.20
C ALA A 296 -2.07 -9.89 -1.24
N GLU A 297 -1.35 -9.34 -2.23
CA GLU A 297 -1.46 -9.80 -3.63
C GLU A 297 -0.91 -11.21 -3.77
N ALA A 298 0.25 -11.50 -3.18
CA ALA A 298 0.84 -12.82 -3.19
C ALA A 298 -0.08 -13.86 -2.53
N HIS A 299 -0.64 -13.56 -1.35
CA HIS A 299 -1.48 -14.51 -0.61
C HIS A 299 -2.79 -14.87 -1.31
N ARG A 300 -3.42 -13.93 -2.03
CA ARG A 300 -4.68 -14.18 -2.75
C ARG A 300 -4.48 -14.63 -4.20
N SER A 301 -3.23 -14.71 -4.65
CA SER A 301 -2.91 -15.01 -6.04
C SER A 301 -3.30 -16.45 -6.40
N PRO A 302 -4.05 -16.65 -7.49
CA PRO A 302 -4.29 -17.97 -8.06
C PRO A 302 -3.13 -18.43 -8.96
N ALA A 303 -2.00 -17.71 -8.99
CA ALA A 303 -0.80 -18.13 -9.70
C ALA A 303 -0.41 -19.55 -9.24
N ASP A 304 0.11 -20.35 -10.17
CA ASP A 304 0.33 -21.79 -9.97
C ASP A 304 1.34 -22.06 -8.85
N LEU A 305 0.84 -22.12 -7.61
CA LEU A 305 1.54 -22.68 -6.45
C LEU A 305 1.95 -24.13 -6.74
N ALA A 306 1.22 -24.84 -7.61
CA ALA A 306 1.54 -26.18 -8.06
C ALA A 306 2.81 -26.22 -8.92
N SER A 307 2.91 -25.42 -9.99
CA SER A 307 4.13 -25.35 -10.82
C SER A 307 5.31 -24.74 -10.07
N ALA A 308 5.07 -23.77 -9.17
CA ALA A 308 6.10 -23.25 -8.29
C ALA A 308 6.62 -24.34 -7.34
N ARG A 309 5.74 -25.12 -6.70
CA ARG A 309 6.13 -26.29 -5.88
C ARG A 309 6.88 -27.35 -6.68
N ASP A 310 6.41 -27.68 -7.89
CA ASP A 310 7.04 -28.67 -8.77
C ASP A 310 8.43 -28.20 -9.28
N ALA A 311 8.64 -26.88 -9.38
CA ALA A 311 9.94 -26.25 -9.67
C ALA A 311 10.84 -26.05 -8.44
N GLY A 312 10.43 -26.55 -7.27
CA GLY A 312 11.16 -26.47 -6.01
C GLY A 312 11.05 -25.11 -5.29
N ALA A 313 10.01 -24.32 -5.57
CA ALA A 313 9.74 -23.10 -4.82
C ALA A 313 9.16 -23.44 -3.45
N GLU A 314 9.94 -23.17 -2.40
CA GLU A 314 9.50 -23.15 -1.02
C GLU A 314 8.98 -21.72 -0.75
N GLY A 315 7.66 -21.54 -0.66
CA GLY A 315 7.06 -20.21 -0.55
C GLY A 315 7.61 -19.40 0.64
N ILE A 316 8.14 -18.20 0.38
CA ILE A 316 8.40 -17.20 1.41
C ILE A 316 7.13 -16.37 1.60
N GLY A 317 6.20 -16.91 2.39
CA GLY A 317 5.11 -16.15 3.01
C GLY A 317 5.50 -15.86 4.44
N LEU A 318 5.44 -14.59 4.86
CA LEU A 318 5.59 -14.19 6.26
C LEU A 318 4.50 -14.90 7.09
N TYR A 319 4.85 -16.03 7.69
CA TYR A 319 3.96 -16.80 8.56
C TYR A 319 3.90 -16.12 9.93
N ARG A 320 3.03 -15.10 10.04
CA ARG A 320 2.66 -14.55 11.35
C ARG A 320 1.63 -15.48 11.97
N THR A 321 2.09 -16.20 12.98
CA THR A 321 1.37 -17.33 13.56
C THR A 321 0.16 -16.89 14.38
N GLU A 322 0.11 -15.62 14.76
CA GLU A 322 -1.00 -14.98 15.47
C GLU A 322 -2.29 -14.96 14.61
N PHE A 323 -2.17 -14.95 13.27
CA PHE A 323 -3.31 -14.95 12.36
C PHE A 323 -4.13 -16.25 12.41
N LEU A 324 -3.56 -17.36 12.89
CA LEU A 324 -4.28 -18.63 13.03
C LEU A 324 -5.33 -18.63 14.16
N PHE A 325 -5.33 -17.59 15.00
CA PHE A 325 -6.13 -17.55 16.22
C PHE A 325 -6.90 -16.22 16.41
N LEU A 326 -6.95 -15.36 15.39
CA LEU A 326 -7.54 -14.01 15.50
C LEU A 326 -9.03 -13.99 15.84
N ASP A 327 -9.78 -15.03 15.48
CA ASP A 327 -11.22 -15.10 15.71
C ASP A 327 -11.60 -15.81 17.02
N ARG A 328 -10.66 -15.95 17.96
CA ARG A 328 -10.91 -16.66 19.23
C ARG A 328 -11.10 -15.72 20.39
N ALA A 329 -12.06 -16.06 21.25
CA ALA A 329 -12.29 -15.38 22.53
C ALA A 329 -11.23 -15.72 23.60
N GLU A 330 -10.51 -16.83 23.43
CA GLU A 330 -9.50 -17.33 24.38
C GLU A 330 -8.20 -17.69 23.66
N ALA A 331 -7.08 -17.50 24.36
CA ALA A 331 -5.76 -17.82 23.83
C ALA A 331 -5.61 -19.34 23.60
N PRO A 332 -5.00 -19.78 22.48
CA PRO A 332 -4.81 -21.19 22.19
C PRO A 332 -3.84 -21.84 23.19
N SER A 333 -4.14 -23.07 23.60
CA SER A 333 -3.23 -23.87 24.42
C SER A 333 -1.94 -24.22 23.68
N ALA A 334 -0.86 -24.50 24.42
CA ALA A 334 0.42 -24.87 23.82
C ALA A 334 0.33 -26.13 22.92
N GLU A 335 -0.58 -27.05 23.24
CA GLU A 335 -0.80 -28.27 22.48
C GLU A 335 -1.53 -28.01 21.15
N GLU A 336 -2.52 -27.10 21.15
CA GLU A 336 -3.18 -26.64 19.93
C GLU A 336 -2.20 -25.89 19.01
N GLN A 337 -1.38 -25.01 19.59
CA GLN A 337 -0.34 -24.30 18.85
C GLN A 337 0.64 -25.29 18.19
N ARG A 338 1.16 -26.27 18.94
CA ARG A 338 2.05 -27.30 18.42
C ARG A 338 1.44 -28.11 17.28
N ARG A 339 0.15 -28.44 17.37
CA ARG A 339 -0.56 -29.17 16.32
C ARG A 339 -0.72 -28.35 15.05
N ALA A 340 -1.06 -27.07 15.18
CA ALA A 340 -1.16 -26.15 14.06
C ALA A 340 0.20 -25.96 13.37
N TYR A 341 1.27 -25.75 14.15
CA TYR A 341 2.64 -25.67 13.61
C TYR A 341 3.08 -26.95 12.93
N ARG A 342 2.82 -28.11 13.55
CA ARG A 342 3.17 -29.41 13.00
C ARG A 342 2.49 -29.66 11.65
N ALA A 343 1.19 -29.39 11.53
CA ALA A 343 0.46 -29.58 10.27
C ALA A 343 1.05 -28.72 9.13
N VAL A 344 1.46 -27.49 9.44
CA VAL A 344 2.13 -26.60 8.49
C VAL A 344 3.49 -27.16 8.12
N LEU A 345 4.33 -27.51 9.09
CA LEU A 345 5.68 -28.03 8.86
C LEU A 345 5.70 -29.37 8.11
N GLU A 346 4.76 -30.27 8.42
CA GLU A 346 4.59 -31.57 7.75
C GLU A 346 4.12 -31.42 6.29
N SER A 347 3.56 -30.26 5.93
CA SER A 347 3.23 -29.92 4.54
C SER A 347 4.46 -29.54 3.70
N PHE A 348 5.64 -29.38 4.33
CA PHE A 348 6.92 -29.06 3.68
C PHE A 348 8.01 -30.11 4.00
N PRO A 349 7.82 -31.40 3.67
CA PRO A 349 8.76 -32.45 4.03
C PRO A 349 10.12 -32.24 3.31
N GLY A 350 11.17 -32.00 4.09
CA GLY A 350 12.54 -31.80 3.59
C GLY A 350 12.92 -30.35 3.23
N GLY A 351 11.99 -29.39 3.34
CA GLY A 351 12.24 -27.97 3.10
C GLY A 351 12.70 -27.21 4.35
N LYS A 352 13.34 -26.04 4.17
CA LYS A 352 13.83 -25.21 5.28
C LYS A 352 12.77 -24.18 5.66
N VAL A 353 12.08 -24.40 6.78
CA VAL A 353 11.11 -23.43 7.30
C VAL A 353 11.82 -22.39 8.17
N VAL A 354 11.79 -21.12 7.74
CA VAL A 354 12.33 -19.98 8.51
C VAL A 354 11.20 -19.30 9.25
N VAL A 355 11.14 -19.49 10.57
CA VAL A 355 10.22 -18.77 11.46
C VAL A 355 10.91 -17.48 11.91
N ARG A 356 10.32 -16.32 11.59
CA ARG A 356 10.74 -15.03 12.16
C ARG A 356 9.73 -14.64 13.23
N THR A 357 10.18 -14.67 14.48
CA THR A 357 9.46 -14.17 15.66
C THR A 357 9.45 -12.65 15.68
#